data_AF-A0A7X2MV31-F1
#
_entry.id   AF-A0A7X2MV31-F1
#
_cell.length_a   1.000
_cell.length_b   1.000
_cell.length_c   1.000
_cell.angle_alpha   90.00
_cell.angle_beta   90.00
_cell.angle_gamma   90.00
#
_symmetry.space_group_name_H-M   'P 1'
#
loop_
_entity.id
_entity.type
_entity.pdbx_description
1 polymer ?
#
loop_
_entity_poly.entity_id
_entity_poly.type
_entity_poly.pdbx_seq_one_letter_code
_entity_poly.pdbx_strand_id
1 'polypeptide(L)'
;MDTTDTIKKTPFGPVVGLIVILAIIIVGSMYFWEQRVRIVTNEATQNSQQDAQTESLNTQGSTDETASIESDLNITNFSNIDSGSEQLQ
;
A
#
# COMPACT_ATOMS: atom_id res chain seq x y z
N MET A 1 -28.83 -65.70 2.63
CA MET A 1 -27.63 -64.95 2.24
C MET A 1 -28.12 -63.55 1.92
N ASP A 2 -28.05 -62.65 2.90
CA ASP A 2 -28.57 -61.30 2.79
C ASP A 2 -27.40 -60.35 2.51
N THR A 3 -27.28 -59.92 1.26
CA THR A 3 -26.28 -58.93 0.83
C THR A 3 -26.86 -57.55 1.00
N THR A 4 -26.73 -56.99 2.20
CA THR A 4 -27.00 -55.58 2.45
C THR A 4 -25.86 -54.76 1.85
N ASP A 5 -26.03 -54.37 0.58
CA ASP A 5 -25.21 -53.38 -0.09
C ASP A 5 -25.33 -52.05 0.67
N THR A 6 -24.28 -51.71 1.42
CA THR A 6 -24.17 -50.42 2.10
C THR A 6 -23.90 -49.34 1.07
N ILE A 7 -24.97 -48.68 0.61
CA ILE A 7 -24.88 -47.48 -0.24
C ILE A 7 -24.08 -46.42 0.53
N LYS A 8 -22.77 -46.30 0.26
CA LYS A 8 -21.92 -45.22 0.77
C LYS A 8 -22.38 -43.90 0.14
N LYS A 9 -23.19 -43.14 0.87
CA LYS A 9 -23.50 -41.75 0.48
C LYS A 9 -22.23 -40.92 0.66
N THR A 10 -21.57 -40.57 -0.44
CA THR A 10 -20.53 -39.55 -0.42
C THR A 10 -21.14 -38.24 0.05
N PRO A 11 -20.57 -37.58 1.08
CA PRO A 11 -21.06 -36.28 1.51
C PRO A 11 -20.68 -35.23 0.47
N PHE A 12 -21.58 -34.97 -0.49
CA PHE A 12 -21.38 -33.99 -1.56
C PHE A 12 -21.39 -32.54 -1.05
N GLY A 13 -22.06 -32.26 0.07
CA GLY A 13 -22.19 -30.90 0.63
C GLY A 13 -20.84 -30.21 0.93
N PRO A 14 -19.95 -30.83 1.74
CA PRO A 14 -18.64 -30.26 2.04
C PRO A 14 -17.76 -30.06 0.80
N VAL A 15 -17.85 -30.97 -0.19
CA VAL A 15 -17.08 -30.89 -1.44
C VAL A 15 -17.51 -29.69 -2.26
N VAL A 16 -18.82 -29.47 -2.41
CA VAL A 16 -19.36 -28.30 -3.13
C VAL A 16 -19.01 -27.01 -2.39
N GLY A 17 -19.09 -26.98 -1.06
CA GLY A 17 -18.70 -25.82 -0.26
C GLY A 17 -17.23 -25.43 -0.44
N LEU A 18 -16.33 -26.41 -0.49
CA LEU A 18 -14.91 -26.17 -0.74
C LEU A 18 -14.67 -25.53 -2.11
N ILE A 19 -15.36 -26.00 -3.14
CA ILE A 19 -15.25 -25.46 -4.51
C ILE A 19 -15.66 -23.98 -4.55
N VAL A 20 -16.74 -23.62 -3.85
CA VAL A 20 -17.21 -22.22 -3.78
C VAL A 20 -16.19 -21.32 -3.08
N ILE A 21 -15.60 -21.78 -1.97
CA ILE A 21 -14.56 -21.03 -1.25
C ILE A 21 -13.34 -20.80 -2.14
N LEU A 22 -12.89 -21.82 -2.87
CA LEU A 22 -11.77 -21.70 -3.80
C LEU A 22 -12.06 -20.70 -4.92
N ALA A 23 -13.28 -20.71 -5.49
CA ALA A 23 -13.69 -19.76 -6.50
C ALA A 23 -13.64 -18.30 -5.98
N ILE A 24 -14.10 -18.06 -4.75
CA ILE A 24 -14.06 -16.73 -4.12
C ILE A 24 -12.62 -16.27 -3.88
N ILE A 25 -11.72 -17.15 -3.45
CA ILE A 25 -10.30 -16.81 -3.24
C ILE A 25 -9.62 -16.44 -4.56
N ILE A 26 -9.89 -17.17 -5.64
CA ILE A 26 -9.31 -16.87 -6.97
C ILE A 26 -9.81 -15.51 -7.46
N VAL A 27 -11.12 -15.25 -7.40
CA VAL A 27 -11.69 -13.96 -7.82
C VAL A 27 -11.22 -12.82 -6.91
N GLY A 28 -11.19 -13.03 -5.59
CA GLY A 28 -10.73 -12.03 -4.63
C GLY A 28 -9.26 -11.69 -4.77
N SER A 29 -8.40 -12.69 -5.00
CA SER A 29 -6.97 -12.46 -5.24
C SER A 29 -6.72 -11.75 -6.57
N MET A 30 -7.43 -12.12 -7.64
CA MET A 30 -7.36 -11.44 -8.94
C MET A 30 -7.87 -9.99 -8.85
N TYR A 31 -8.96 -9.75 -8.11
CA TYR A 31 -9.53 -8.43 -7.87
C TYR A 31 -8.55 -7.49 -7.12
N PHE A 32 -7.82 -8.02 -6.14
CA PHE A 32 -6.81 -7.25 -5.41
C PHE A 32 -5.51 -7.04 -6.21
N TRP A 33 -5.19 -7.92 -7.16
CA TRP A 33 -3.97 -7.82 -7.96
C TRP A 33 -3.99 -6.57 -8.87
N GLU A 34 -5.13 -6.26 -9.50
CA GLU A 34 -5.25 -5.11 -10.41
C GLU A 34 -4.99 -3.76 -9.73
N GLN A 35 -5.38 -3.62 -8.46
CA GLN A 35 -5.18 -2.40 -7.68
C GLN A 35 -3.70 -2.22 -7.32
N ARG A 36 -2.98 -3.31 -7.00
CA ARG A 36 -1.55 -3.22 -6.65
C ARG A 36 -0.67 -2.90 -7.86
N VAL A 37 -0.98 -3.41 -9.04
CA VAL A 37 -0.17 -3.13 -10.25
C VAL A 37 -0.31 -1.67 -10.67
N ARG A 38 -1.51 -1.08 -10.56
CA ARG A 38 -1.72 0.35 -10.84
C ARG A 38 -0.99 1.26 -9.84
N ILE A 39 -1.00 0.90 -8.56
CA ILE A 39 -0.27 1.62 -7.51
C ILE A 39 1.24 1.51 -7.75
N VAL A 40 1.79 0.31 -8.00
CA VAL A 40 3.24 0.14 -8.23
C VAL A 40 3.72 0.83 -9.51
N THR A 41 2.91 0.90 -10.57
CA THR A 41 3.32 1.58 -11.82
C THR A 41 3.30 3.11 -11.69
N ASN A 42 2.37 3.65 -10.88
CA ASN A 42 2.31 5.08 -10.61
C ASN A 42 3.34 5.51 -9.53
N GLU A 43 3.57 4.67 -8.51
CA GLU A 43 4.52 4.93 -7.41
C GLU A 43 5.98 4.72 -7.83
N ALA A 44 6.27 3.83 -8.79
CA ALA A 44 7.63 3.68 -9.33
C ALA A 44 8.07 4.88 -10.18
N THR A 45 7.12 5.64 -10.72
CA THR A 45 7.42 6.90 -11.43
C THR A 45 7.45 8.09 -10.45
N GLN A 46 6.74 8.03 -9.32
CA GLN A 46 6.73 9.10 -8.31
C GLN A 46 7.87 9.02 -7.28
N ASN A 47 8.40 7.83 -6.95
CA ASN A 47 9.51 7.70 -5.99
C ASN A 47 10.89 8.14 -6.52
N SER A 48 11.01 8.53 -7.80
CA SER A 48 12.26 9.12 -8.33
C SER A 48 12.24 10.65 -8.32
N GLN A 49 11.11 11.27 -7.96
CA GLN A 49 11.07 12.66 -7.57
C GLN A 49 11.09 12.69 -6.05
N GLN A 50 12.25 12.41 -5.47
CA GLN A 50 12.53 12.96 -4.15
C GLN A 50 12.33 14.47 -4.30
N ASP A 51 11.24 14.95 -3.72
CA ASP A 51 10.85 16.35 -3.79
C ASP A 51 12.04 17.18 -3.32
N ALA A 52 12.56 18.04 -4.20
CA ALA A 52 13.74 18.86 -3.92
C ALA A 52 13.55 19.71 -2.66
N GLN A 53 12.29 20.00 -2.30
CA GLN A 53 11.94 20.64 -1.05
C GLN A 53 12.14 19.70 0.16
N THR A 54 11.79 18.43 0.06
CA THR A 54 12.04 17.44 1.12
C THR A 54 13.54 17.23 1.37
N GLU A 55 14.37 17.17 0.32
CA GLU A 55 15.83 17.09 0.47
C GLU A 55 16.40 18.35 1.16
N SER A 56 15.90 19.53 0.79
CA SER A 56 16.29 20.80 1.44
C SER A 56 15.86 20.90 2.91
N LEU A 57 14.83 20.17 3.33
CA LEU A 57 14.42 20.11 4.74
C LEU A 57 15.25 19.11 5.56
N ASN A 58 15.84 18.10 4.92
CA ASN A 58 16.69 17.11 5.58
C ASN A 58 18.11 17.62 5.87
N THR A 59 18.53 18.76 5.29
CA THR A 59 19.85 19.36 5.51
C THR A 59 19.94 20.25 6.76
N GLN A 60 18.92 20.27 7.62
CA GLN A 60 18.95 21.03 8.88
C GLN A 60 20.01 20.46 9.84
N GLY A 61 20.64 21.33 10.63
CA GLY A 61 21.67 20.95 11.59
C GLY A 61 21.14 20.06 12.72
N SER A 62 22.07 19.35 13.38
CA SER A 62 21.76 18.45 14.51
C SER A 62 22.09 19.08 15.86
N THR A 63 22.41 20.38 15.89
CA THR A 63 22.88 21.09 17.09
C THR A 63 21.75 21.86 17.75
N ASP A 64 21.59 21.68 19.06
CA ASP A 64 20.60 22.41 19.88
C ASP A 64 21.08 23.79 20.36
N GLU A 65 22.18 24.29 19.81
CA GLU A 65 22.69 25.63 20.11
C GLU A 65 21.83 26.69 19.42
N THR A 66 21.48 27.76 20.15
CA THR A 66 20.63 28.85 19.62
C THR A 66 21.19 29.46 18.32
N ALA A 67 22.50 29.63 18.22
CA ALA A 67 23.14 30.14 17.01
C ALA A 67 23.02 29.19 15.80
N SER A 68 22.98 27.87 16.04
CA SER A 68 22.79 26.87 14.98
C SER A 68 21.34 26.90 14.47
N ILE A 69 20.37 27.00 15.38
CA ILE A 69 18.94 27.09 15.03
C ILE A 69 18.66 28.34 14.18
N GLU A 70 19.23 29.49 14.53
CA GLU A 70 19.06 30.72 13.74
C GLU A 70 19.66 30.60 12.33
N SER A 71 20.81 29.92 12.21
CA SER A 71 21.43 29.63 10.92
C SER A 71 20.56 28.70 10.07
N ASP A 72 20.03 27.63 10.66
CA ASP A 72 19.19 26.63 10.00
C ASP A 72 17.85 27.22 9.52
N LEU A 73 17.25 28.10 10.31
CA LEU A 73 16.04 28.82 9.93
C LEU A 73 16.29 29.80 8.78
N ASN A 74 17.46 30.45 8.74
CA ASN A 74 17.80 31.38 7.67
C ASN A 74 18.05 30.71 6.31
N ILE A 75 18.48 29.44 6.31
CA ILE A 75 18.66 28.65 5.08
C ILE A 75 17.39 27.88 4.67
N THR A 76 16.39 27.79 5.55
CA THR A 76 15.12 27.11 5.26
C THR A 76 14.30 27.94 4.26
N ASN A 77 13.92 27.34 3.13
CA ASN A 77 13.15 28.02 2.08
C ASN A 77 11.64 27.84 2.30
N PHE A 78 10.94 28.92 2.67
CA PHE A 78 9.49 28.94 2.91
C PHE A 78 8.65 29.30 1.67
N SER A 79 9.28 29.58 0.52
CA SER A 79 8.61 30.12 -0.68
C SER A 79 7.55 29.19 -1.27
N ASN A 80 7.62 27.89 -0.98
CA ASN A 80 6.77 26.86 -1.59
C ASN A 80 5.76 26.24 -0.60
N ILE A 81 5.65 26.77 0.62
CA ILE A 81 4.73 26.21 1.63
C ILE A 81 3.27 26.40 1.23
N ASP A 82 2.95 27.51 0.57
CA ASP A 82 1.58 27.80 0.12
C ASP A 82 1.14 26.81 -0.97
N SER A 83 2.07 26.41 -1.84
CA SER A 83 1.84 25.48 -2.96
C SER A 83 1.52 24.04 -2.55
N GLY A 84 1.90 23.62 -1.33
CA GLY A 84 1.57 22.29 -0.80
C GLY A 84 0.11 22.15 -0.39
N SER A 85 -0.58 23.26 -0.09
CA SER A 85 -1.99 23.26 0.33
C SER A 85 -2.96 23.11 -0.85
N GLU A 86 -2.55 23.51 -2.05
CA GLU A 86 -3.37 23.40 -3.26
C GLU A 86 -3.41 21.97 -3.86
N GLN A 87 -2.46 21.10 -3.49
CA GLN A 87 -2.43 19.70 -3.95
C GLN A 87 -3.37 18.76 -3.18
N LEU A 88 -4.07 19.23 -2.15
CA LEU A 88 -5.00 18.44 -1.32
C LEU A 88 -6.48 18.68 -1.64
N GLN A 89 -6.81 19.29 -2.79
CA GLN A 89 -8.18 19.44 -3.32
C GLN A 89 -8.50 18.40 -4.39
#